data_AF-A0A2A9EF97-F1
#
_entry.id   AF-A0A2A9EF97-F1
#
_cell.length_a   1.000
_cell.length_b   1.000
_cell.length_c   1.000
_cell.angle_alpha   90.00
_cell.angle_beta   90.00
_cell.angle_gamma   90.00
#
_symmetry.space_group_name_H-M   'P 1'
#
loop_
_entity.id
_entity.type
_entity.pdbx_description
1 polymer ?
#
loop_
_entity_poly.entity_id
_entity_poly.type
_entity_poly.pdbx_seq_one_letter_code
_entity_poly.pdbx_strand_id
1 'polypeptide(L)'
;MLGWSPVGEGGRVARRTSWWWEVACARVQGRAPQHLFHASLQVTTAGRRYDVELVPAWGTSERDRGAVAQGPVGARWLGRSRFFRYEVRTWPDRPSRSGTVHELSRDPDVVAQVLATAPQVPLLVWGRAAGPSGDIWSSNSFVSWLLAVVGLPTDVPPPDGGSAPGWTAGVEVAHLGFG
;
A
#
# COMPACT_ATOMS: atom_id res chain seq x y z
N MET A 1 7.00 -8.78 -8.13
CA MET A 1 7.09 -7.55 -8.93
C MET A 1 6.38 -6.41 -8.18
N LEU A 2 6.91 -5.19 -8.26
CA LEU A 2 6.32 -3.97 -7.72
C LEU A 2 5.71 -3.15 -8.86
N GLY A 3 4.43 -2.82 -8.75
CA GLY A 3 3.72 -1.98 -9.71
C GLY A 3 3.48 -0.57 -9.18
N TRP A 4 3.69 0.43 -10.02
CA TRP A 4 3.36 1.83 -9.77
C TRP A 4 2.21 2.28 -10.64
N SER A 5 1.09 2.65 -10.02
CA SER A 5 -0.10 3.15 -10.70
C SER A 5 -0.46 4.55 -10.19
N PRO A 6 -0.92 5.49 -11.04
CA PRO A 6 -1.40 6.78 -10.58
C PRO A 6 -2.54 6.65 -9.56
N VAL A 7 -2.51 7.43 -8.49
CA VAL A 7 -3.58 7.38 -7.47
C VAL A 7 -4.93 7.78 -8.09
N GLY A 8 -5.94 6.97 -7.85
CA GLY A 8 -7.30 7.20 -8.35
C GLY A 8 -7.52 6.71 -9.78
N GLU A 9 -6.62 5.89 -10.31
CA GLU A 9 -6.88 5.08 -11.50
C GLU A 9 -8.18 4.28 -11.31
N GLY A 10 -9.14 4.47 -12.23
CA GLY A 10 -10.47 3.87 -12.16
C GLY A 10 -11.54 4.63 -11.34
N GLY A 11 -11.20 5.77 -10.71
CA GLY A 11 -12.16 6.51 -9.86
C GLY A 11 -11.96 8.02 -9.80
N ARG A 12 -12.98 8.80 -10.21
CA ARG A 12 -12.93 10.28 -10.19
C ARG A 12 -12.79 10.88 -8.79
N VAL A 13 -13.41 10.26 -7.78
CA VAL A 13 -13.40 10.75 -6.39
C VAL A 13 -12.00 10.64 -5.81
N ALA A 14 -11.43 9.43 -5.79
CA ALA A 14 -10.10 9.16 -5.25
C ALA A 14 -9.02 10.02 -5.92
N ARG A 15 -9.09 10.22 -7.24
CA ARG A 15 -8.16 11.09 -7.96
C ARG A 15 -8.24 12.54 -7.49
N ARG A 16 -9.45 13.09 -7.37
CA ARG A 16 -9.67 14.49 -6.97
C ARG A 16 -9.33 14.72 -5.49
N THR A 17 -9.76 13.84 -4.60
CA THR A 17 -9.50 14.01 -3.15
C THR A 17 -8.01 13.89 -2.85
N SER A 18 -7.31 12.96 -3.50
CA SER A 18 -5.87 12.78 -3.31
C SER A 18 -5.08 13.96 -3.89
N TRP A 19 -5.52 14.52 -5.02
CA TRP A 19 -4.92 15.75 -5.57
C TRP A 19 -5.10 16.96 -4.63
N TRP A 20 -6.30 17.17 -4.08
CA TRP A 20 -6.52 18.26 -3.12
C TRP A 20 -5.70 18.10 -1.85
N TRP A 21 -5.59 16.87 -1.34
CA TRP A 21 -4.74 16.55 -0.21
C TRP A 21 -3.27 16.88 -0.52
N GLU A 22 -2.76 16.47 -1.67
CA GLU A 22 -1.38 16.74 -2.10
C GLU A 22 -1.12 18.24 -2.24
N VAL A 23 -2.03 18.98 -2.85
CA VAL A 23 -1.93 20.43 -2.97
C VAL A 23 -1.88 21.11 -1.58
N ALA A 24 -2.66 20.62 -0.60
CA ALA A 24 -2.60 21.15 0.76
C ALA A 24 -1.27 20.82 1.45
N CYS A 25 -0.80 19.57 1.36
CA CYS A 25 0.47 19.14 1.92
C CYS A 25 1.67 19.88 1.29
N ALA A 26 1.69 20.01 -0.03
CA ALA A 26 2.74 20.71 -0.77
C ALA A 26 2.84 22.17 -0.34
N ARG A 27 1.70 22.85 -0.11
CA ARG A 27 1.68 24.23 0.41
C ARG A 27 2.24 24.33 1.83
N VAL A 28 1.84 23.43 2.73
CA VAL A 28 2.36 23.40 4.11
C VAL A 28 3.87 23.13 4.11
N GLN A 29 4.36 22.31 3.19
CA GLN A 29 5.76 21.92 3.06
C GLN A 29 6.60 22.88 2.18
N GLY A 30 6.00 23.96 1.64
CA GLY A 30 6.71 24.92 0.78
C GLY A 30 7.26 24.33 -0.52
N ARG A 31 6.65 23.25 -1.04
CA ARG A 31 7.07 22.57 -2.29
C ARG A 31 5.99 22.62 -3.37
N ALA A 32 6.37 22.30 -4.61
CA ALA A 32 5.41 22.09 -5.69
C ALA A 32 4.62 20.78 -5.48
N PRO A 33 3.32 20.73 -5.84
CA PRO A 33 2.55 19.49 -5.86
C PRO A 33 3.15 18.46 -6.82
N GLN A 34 3.12 17.19 -6.45
CA GLN A 34 3.65 16.07 -7.22
C GLN A 34 2.54 15.10 -7.64
N HIS A 35 2.80 14.33 -8.69
CA HIS A 35 1.91 13.24 -9.07
C HIS A 35 1.98 12.13 -8.02
N LEU A 36 0.82 11.73 -7.50
CA LEU A 36 0.75 10.67 -6.49
C LEU A 36 0.64 9.30 -7.16
N PHE A 37 1.42 8.36 -6.65
CA PHE A 37 1.43 6.97 -7.06
C PHE A 37 1.03 6.04 -5.93
N HIS A 38 0.41 4.94 -6.34
CA HIS A 38 0.01 3.82 -5.52
C HIS A 38 0.83 2.60 -5.90
N ALA A 39 1.45 1.99 -4.90
CA ALA A 39 2.21 0.76 -5.02
C ALA A 39 1.29 -0.46 -4.89
N SER A 40 1.51 -1.48 -5.72
CA SER A 40 0.94 -2.82 -5.54
C SER A 40 1.99 -3.90 -5.77
N LEU A 41 1.83 -5.06 -5.12
CA LEU A 41 2.74 -6.18 -5.31
C LEU A 41 2.06 -7.29 -6.10
N GLN A 42 2.74 -7.76 -7.15
CA GLN A 42 2.35 -8.92 -7.93
C GLN A 42 3.31 -10.06 -7.61
N VAL A 43 2.78 -11.18 -7.15
CA VAL A 43 3.55 -12.39 -6.87
C VAL A 43 3.03 -13.55 -7.72
N THR A 44 3.92 -14.39 -8.22
CA THR A 44 3.54 -15.56 -9.01
C THR A 44 4.05 -16.80 -8.29
N THR A 45 3.16 -17.73 -7.97
CA THR A 45 3.49 -19.01 -7.33
C THR A 45 2.65 -20.12 -7.93
N ALA A 46 3.23 -21.31 -8.10
CA ALA A 46 2.57 -22.47 -8.73
C ALA A 46 1.87 -22.14 -10.06
N GLY A 47 2.46 -21.25 -10.86
CA GLY A 47 1.91 -20.81 -12.16
C GLY A 47 0.70 -19.87 -12.07
N ARG A 48 0.31 -19.42 -10.89
CA ARG A 48 -0.80 -18.48 -10.66
C ARG A 48 -0.29 -17.14 -10.15
N ARG A 49 -0.92 -16.06 -10.60
CA ARG A 49 -0.57 -14.70 -10.18
C ARG A 49 -1.48 -14.26 -9.04
N TYR A 50 -0.91 -13.56 -8.07
CA TYR A 50 -1.61 -12.93 -6.98
C TYR A 50 -1.23 -11.44 -6.87
N ASP A 51 -2.23 -10.58 -6.72
CA ASP A 51 -2.07 -9.17 -6.41
C ASP A 51 -2.28 -8.95 -4.92
N VAL A 52 -1.23 -8.47 -4.22
CA VAL A 52 -1.22 -8.16 -2.80
C VAL A 52 -1.37 -6.65 -2.63
N GLU A 53 -2.49 -6.21 -2.04
CA GLU A 53 -2.85 -4.80 -1.93
C GLU A 53 -3.60 -4.53 -0.62
N LEU A 54 -3.49 -3.30 -0.12
CA LEU A 54 -4.28 -2.78 0.99
C LEU A 54 -5.37 -1.86 0.44
N VAL A 55 -6.65 -2.19 0.69
CA VAL A 55 -7.81 -1.51 0.11
C VAL A 55 -8.91 -1.20 1.14
N PRO A 56 -9.79 -0.21 0.90
CA PRO A 56 -10.95 0.02 1.77
C PRO A 56 -11.89 -1.19 1.82
N ALA A 57 -12.38 -1.55 3.02
CA ALA A 57 -13.21 -2.73 3.24
C ALA A 57 -14.59 -2.69 2.55
N TRP A 58 -15.05 -1.52 2.14
CA TRP A 58 -16.38 -1.29 1.57
C TRP A 58 -16.40 -1.08 0.06
N GLY A 59 -15.25 -1.08 -0.61
CA GLY A 59 -15.10 -0.71 -2.02
C GLY A 59 -15.38 -1.83 -3.05
N THR A 60 -15.64 -3.06 -2.63
CA THR A 60 -15.88 -4.20 -3.55
C THR A 60 -16.91 -5.18 -2.97
N SER A 61 -17.82 -5.69 -3.83
CA SER A 61 -18.96 -6.54 -3.46
C SER A 61 -18.72 -8.04 -3.58
N GLU A 62 -17.54 -8.47 -4.00
CA GLU A 62 -17.25 -9.89 -4.21
C GLU A 62 -17.11 -10.62 -2.86
N ARG A 63 -17.88 -11.71 -2.73
CA ARG A 63 -18.16 -12.41 -1.47
C ARG A 63 -17.02 -13.30 -0.96
N ASP A 64 -15.97 -13.55 -1.75
CA ASP A 64 -14.85 -14.41 -1.32
C ASP A 64 -13.68 -13.59 -0.76
N ARG A 65 -13.61 -13.64 0.58
CA ARG A 65 -12.88 -12.74 1.46
C ARG A 65 -11.43 -13.20 1.63
N GLY A 66 -10.62 -13.08 0.59
CA GLY A 66 -9.15 -13.21 0.67
C GLY A 66 -8.46 -12.10 1.48
N ALA A 67 -9.16 -11.53 2.47
CA ALA A 67 -8.64 -10.53 3.39
C ALA A 67 -7.83 -11.24 4.47
N VAL A 68 -6.53 -10.97 4.50
CA VAL A 68 -5.59 -11.62 5.42
C VAL A 68 -5.36 -10.80 6.69
N ALA A 69 -5.67 -9.49 6.66
CA ALA A 69 -5.60 -8.59 7.80
C ALA A 69 -6.56 -7.41 7.64
N GLN A 70 -6.99 -6.77 8.75
CA GLN A 70 -7.88 -5.61 8.73
C GLN A 70 -7.48 -4.56 9.77
N GLY A 71 -7.47 -3.29 9.38
CA GLY A 71 -7.15 -2.19 10.29
C GLY A 71 -8.11 -1.00 10.17
N PRO A 72 -8.07 -0.06 11.12
CA PRO A 72 -8.95 1.11 11.13
C PRO A 72 -8.49 2.20 10.16
N VAL A 73 -9.43 3.01 9.68
CA VAL A 73 -9.19 4.18 8.84
C VAL A 73 -9.57 5.45 9.60
N GLY A 74 -8.68 6.44 9.62
CA GLY A 74 -8.91 7.75 10.23
C GLY A 74 -8.84 7.78 11.76
N ALA A 75 -9.53 6.89 12.48
CA ALA A 75 -9.43 6.77 13.94
C ALA A 75 -9.68 5.34 14.42
N ARG A 76 -9.01 4.93 15.50
CA ARG A 76 -9.15 3.57 16.06
C ARG A 76 -10.59 3.21 16.40
N TRP A 77 -11.33 4.13 17.04
CA TRP A 77 -12.72 3.91 17.46
C TRP A 77 -13.72 3.84 16.30
N LEU A 78 -13.41 4.48 15.15
CA LEU A 78 -14.23 4.38 13.94
C LEU A 78 -14.17 2.99 13.31
N GLY A 79 -13.10 2.23 13.58
CA GLY A 79 -12.93 0.85 13.16
C GLY A 79 -14.04 -0.11 13.65
N ARG A 80 -15.02 0.32 14.43
CA ARG A 80 -16.23 -0.47 14.72
C ARG A 80 -17.15 -0.61 13.49
N SER A 81 -17.07 0.31 12.54
CA SER A 81 -17.87 0.30 11.30
C SER A 81 -17.03 -0.15 10.11
N ARG A 82 -17.62 -0.96 9.22
CA ARG A 82 -16.98 -1.39 7.96
C ARG A 82 -16.54 -0.23 7.06
N PHE A 83 -17.18 0.94 7.17
CA PHE A 83 -16.85 2.12 6.36
C PHE A 83 -15.51 2.76 6.74
N PHE A 84 -14.99 2.46 7.92
CA PHE A 84 -13.73 2.98 8.43
C PHE A 84 -12.74 1.85 8.71
N ARG A 85 -12.76 0.82 7.86
CA ARG A 85 -11.78 -0.27 7.85
C ARG A 85 -11.11 -0.36 6.49
N TYR A 86 -9.85 -0.78 6.54
CA TYR A 86 -9.15 -1.29 5.38
C TYR A 86 -8.89 -2.78 5.55
N GLU A 87 -8.64 -3.45 4.45
CA GLU A 87 -8.28 -4.86 4.40
C GLU A 87 -7.02 -5.02 3.56
N VAL A 88 -6.12 -5.88 4.04
CA VAL A 88 -5.04 -6.42 3.20
C VAL A 88 -5.57 -7.63 2.50
N ARG A 89 -5.45 -7.67 1.18
CA ARG A 89 -6.01 -8.72 0.35
C ARG A 89 -4.96 -9.31 -0.59
N THR A 90 -5.11 -10.59 -0.84
CA THR A 90 -4.36 -11.34 -1.86
C THR A 90 -5.34 -11.87 -2.90
N TRP A 91 -5.39 -11.26 -4.09
CA TRP A 91 -6.33 -11.64 -5.14
C TRP A 91 -5.67 -12.49 -6.23
N PRO A 92 -6.24 -13.66 -6.58
CA PRO A 92 -5.77 -14.39 -7.73
C PRO A 92 -6.14 -13.68 -9.04
N ASP A 93 -5.22 -13.69 -10.00
CA ASP A 93 -5.44 -13.40 -11.42
C ASP A 93 -6.17 -12.09 -11.74
N ARG A 94 -5.89 -11.02 -10.97
CA ARG A 94 -6.43 -9.68 -11.26
C ARG A 94 -5.80 -9.11 -12.54
N PRO A 95 -6.57 -8.39 -13.39
CA PRO A 95 -5.99 -7.65 -14.50
C PRO A 95 -4.86 -6.72 -14.03
N SER A 96 -3.76 -6.69 -14.79
CA SER A 96 -2.70 -5.70 -14.58
C SER A 96 -3.28 -4.29 -14.58
N ARG A 97 -2.97 -3.51 -13.55
CA ARG A 97 -3.22 -2.07 -13.56
C ARG A 97 -2.29 -1.40 -14.57
N SER A 98 -2.70 -0.24 -15.11
CA SER A 98 -1.80 0.54 -15.95
C SER A 98 -0.73 1.16 -15.06
N GLY A 99 0.54 1.05 -15.48
CA GLY A 99 1.64 1.42 -14.60
C GLY A 99 2.98 0.81 -14.98
N THR A 100 4.04 1.33 -14.37
CA THR A 100 5.39 0.76 -14.47
C THR A 100 5.51 -0.42 -13.52
N VAL A 101 6.08 -1.53 -14.00
CA VAL A 101 6.31 -2.73 -13.19
C VAL A 101 7.81 -2.98 -13.07
N HIS A 102 8.27 -3.19 -11.84
CA HIS A 102 9.65 -3.51 -11.50
C HIS A 102 9.74 -4.94 -10.98
N GLU A 103 10.59 -5.76 -11.61
CA GLU A 103 10.91 -7.08 -11.07
C GLU A 103 11.84 -6.92 -9.87
N LEU A 104 11.45 -7.51 -8.72
CA LEU A 104 12.22 -7.42 -7.48
C LEU A 104 12.97 -8.72 -7.18
N SER A 105 12.35 -9.87 -7.45
CA SER A 105 12.92 -11.20 -7.25
C SER A 105 12.14 -12.23 -8.06
N ARG A 106 12.81 -13.34 -8.40
CA ARG A 106 12.23 -14.56 -8.97
C ARG A 106 12.34 -15.77 -8.02
N ASP A 107 12.89 -15.56 -6.84
CA ASP A 107 13.10 -16.61 -5.84
C ASP A 107 11.74 -17.08 -5.27
N PRO A 108 11.39 -18.38 -5.43
CA PRO A 108 10.16 -18.93 -4.87
C PRO A 108 10.06 -18.79 -3.35
N ASP A 109 11.18 -18.83 -2.62
CA ASP A 109 11.19 -18.74 -1.16
C ASP A 109 10.81 -17.33 -0.71
N VAL A 110 11.31 -16.31 -1.42
CA VAL A 110 10.91 -14.91 -1.22
C VAL A 110 9.42 -14.72 -1.50
N VAL A 111 8.88 -15.34 -2.56
CA VAL A 111 7.45 -15.27 -2.86
C VAL A 111 6.62 -15.87 -1.73
N ALA A 112 7.01 -17.02 -1.21
CA ALA A 112 6.34 -17.65 -0.07
C ALA A 112 6.42 -16.76 1.18
N GLN A 113 7.57 -16.14 1.44
CA GLN A 113 7.76 -15.23 2.56
C GLN A 113 6.89 -13.97 2.46
N VAL A 114 6.75 -13.37 1.28
CA VAL A 114 5.83 -12.23 1.04
C VAL A 114 4.40 -12.61 1.40
N LEU A 115 3.92 -13.76 0.92
CA LEU A 115 2.56 -14.23 1.19
C LEU A 115 2.33 -14.57 2.67
N ALA A 116 3.34 -15.14 3.35
CA ALA A 116 3.27 -15.45 4.77
C ALA A 116 3.37 -14.21 5.68
N THR A 117 4.02 -13.15 5.20
CA THR A 117 4.26 -11.91 5.97
C THR A 117 3.11 -10.91 5.82
N ALA A 118 2.44 -10.85 4.66
CA ALA A 118 1.31 -9.92 4.44
C ALA A 118 0.21 -9.93 5.53
N PRO A 119 -0.21 -11.09 6.11
CA PRO A 119 -1.18 -11.14 7.21
C PRO A 119 -0.67 -10.54 8.53
N GLN A 120 0.65 -10.43 8.71
CA GLN A 120 1.31 -9.97 9.93
C GLN A 120 1.51 -8.45 9.99
N VAL A 121 0.93 -7.72 9.03
CA VAL A 121 1.03 -6.27 8.96
C VAL A 121 0.58 -5.61 10.28
N PRO A 122 1.32 -4.61 10.78
CA PRO A 122 0.86 -3.77 11.88
C PRO A 122 -0.49 -3.12 11.54
N LEU A 123 -1.47 -3.29 12.42
CA LEU A 123 -2.83 -2.75 12.24
C LEU A 123 -2.91 -1.27 12.64
N LEU A 124 -1.98 -0.47 12.11
CA LEU A 124 -1.92 0.97 12.31
C LEU A 124 -3.09 1.67 11.63
N VAL A 125 -3.38 2.91 12.04
CA VAL A 125 -4.55 3.64 11.54
C VAL A 125 -4.22 4.27 10.20
N TRP A 126 -4.91 3.88 9.12
CA TRP A 126 -4.75 4.53 7.81
C TRP A 126 -5.01 6.03 7.95
N GLY A 127 -4.07 6.84 7.44
CA GLY A 127 -4.19 8.29 7.33
C GLY A 127 -3.68 9.03 8.56
N ARG A 128 -3.00 8.32 9.47
CA ARG A 128 -2.31 8.89 10.63
C ARG A 128 -0.80 8.74 10.46
N ALA A 129 -0.05 9.65 11.06
CA ALA A 129 1.40 9.58 11.12
C ALA A 129 1.84 8.25 11.76
N ALA A 130 2.88 7.65 11.19
CA ALA A 130 3.52 6.42 11.66
C ALA A 130 5.03 6.51 11.41
N GLY A 131 5.81 5.94 12.33
CA GLY A 131 7.28 6.01 12.29
C GLY A 131 7.84 7.38 12.71
N PRO A 132 9.18 7.50 12.83
CA PRO A 132 9.87 8.72 13.25
C PRO A 132 9.70 9.91 12.29
N SER A 133 9.54 9.68 10.98
CA SER A 133 9.35 10.76 10.00
C SER A 133 8.00 11.49 10.14
N GLY A 134 7.03 10.87 10.82
CA GLY A 134 5.66 11.35 10.88
C GLY A 134 4.90 11.22 9.56
N ASP A 135 5.43 10.48 8.58
CA ASP A 135 4.74 10.18 7.33
C ASP A 135 3.49 9.32 7.59
N ILE A 136 2.53 9.37 6.68
CA ILE A 136 1.21 8.77 6.89
C ILE A 136 1.23 7.25 6.71
N TRP A 137 0.50 6.50 7.53
CA TRP A 137 0.19 5.10 7.24
C TRP A 137 -0.82 5.00 6.10
N SER A 138 -0.43 4.39 4.98
CA SER A 138 -1.23 4.27 3.76
C SER A 138 -1.05 2.88 3.13
N SER A 139 -1.67 2.65 1.96
CA SER A 139 -1.40 1.45 1.17
C SER A 139 0.06 1.34 0.70
N ASN A 140 0.75 2.47 0.47
CA ASN A 140 2.17 2.47 0.14
C ASN A 140 3.03 2.07 1.35
N SER A 141 2.61 2.42 2.58
CA SER A 141 3.27 1.97 3.81
C SER A 141 3.22 0.46 3.97
N PHE A 142 2.09 -0.16 3.63
CA PHE A 142 1.98 -1.61 3.66
C PHE A 142 2.95 -2.28 2.68
N VAL A 143 3.04 -1.80 1.44
CA VAL A 143 3.95 -2.36 0.44
C VAL A 143 5.40 -2.21 0.87
N SER A 144 5.83 -1.00 1.23
CA SER A 144 7.20 -0.74 1.69
C SER A 144 7.57 -1.47 2.97
N TRP A 145 6.64 -1.60 3.93
CA TRP A 145 6.80 -2.44 5.12
C TRP A 145 7.04 -3.90 4.73
N LEU A 146 6.22 -4.46 3.82
CA LEU A 146 6.34 -5.85 3.40
C LEU A 146 7.67 -6.11 2.68
N LEU A 147 8.10 -5.18 1.82
CA LEU A 147 9.40 -5.24 1.15
C LEU A 147 10.55 -5.22 2.17
N ALA A 148 10.52 -4.29 3.13
CA ALA A 148 11.55 -4.16 4.15
C ALA A 148 11.64 -5.42 5.05
N VAL A 149 10.50 -5.97 5.50
CA VAL A 149 10.49 -7.17 6.37
C VAL A 149 11.02 -8.41 5.64
N VAL A 150 10.75 -8.54 4.33
CA VAL A 150 11.23 -9.66 3.52
C VAL A 150 12.67 -9.44 2.99
N GLY A 151 13.26 -8.27 3.24
CA GLY A 151 14.61 -7.94 2.77
C GLY A 151 14.70 -7.63 1.27
N LEU A 152 13.60 -7.19 0.67
CA LEU A 152 13.56 -6.72 -0.72
C LEU A 152 13.91 -5.23 -0.82
N PRO A 153 14.41 -4.76 -1.99
CA PRO A 153 14.73 -3.35 -2.20
C PRO A 153 13.52 -2.44 -1.96
N THR A 154 13.75 -1.35 -1.22
CA THR A 154 12.74 -0.30 -0.93
C THR A 154 13.08 1.04 -1.58
N ASP A 155 14.25 1.15 -2.20
CA ASP A 155 14.75 2.29 -2.96
C ASP A 155 14.28 2.24 -4.43
N VAL A 156 13.03 1.85 -4.65
CA VAL A 156 12.40 1.80 -5.97
C VAL A 156 11.42 2.97 -6.08
N PRO A 157 11.83 4.15 -6.57
CA PRO A 157 10.96 5.31 -6.59
C PRO A 157 9.82 5.16 -7.60
N PRO A 158 8.68 5.85 -7.39
CA PRO A 158 7.66 5.99 -8.43
C PRO A 158 8.22 6.73 -9.67
N PRO A 159 7.65 6.51 -10.86
CA PRO A 159 8.14 7.11 -12.09
C PRO A 159 7.94 8.64 -12.10
N ASP A 160 8.67 9.32 -12.99
CA ASP A 160 8.57 10.75 -13.30
C ASP A 160 8.74 11.69 -12.08
N GLY A 161 9.47 11.25 -11.05
CA GLY A 161 9.67 12.03 -9.83
C GLY A 161 8.38 12.20 -9.01
N GLY A 162 7.42 11.29 -9.17
CA GLY A 162 6.20 11.24 -8.39
C GLY A 162 6.44 10.98 -6.91
N SER A 163 5.35 10.99 -6.14
CA SER A 163 5.36 10.73 -4.70
C SER A 163 4.53 9.51 -4.36
N ALA A 164 4.99 8.75 -3.38
CA ALA A 164 4.28 7.62 -2.79
C ALA A 164 4.09 7.88 -1.28
N PRO A 165 3.11 8.72 -0.87
CA PRO A 165 2.91 9.07 0.53
C PRO A 165 2.76 7.82 1.42
N GLY A 166 3.49 7.79 2.53
CA GLY A 166 3.53 6.67 3.45
C GLY A 166 4.62 5.64 3.18
N TRP A 167 5.36 5.73 2.07
CA TRP A 167 6.46 4.80 1.79
C TRP A 167 7.52 4.81 2.89
N THR A 168 7.92 6.00 3.33
CA THR A 168 8.92 6.15 4.42
C THR A 168 8.39 5.55 5.72
N ALA A 169 7.12 5.81 6.07
CA ALA A 169 6.50 5.24 7.26
C ALA A 169 6.55 3.71 7.26
N GLY A 170 6.33 3.05 6.12
CA GLY A 170 6.37 1.60 6.02
C GLY A 170 7.76 1.01 6.30
N VAL A 171 8.80 1.58 5.69
CA VAL A 171 10.21 1.18 5.91
C VAL A 171 10.60 1.39 7.37
N GLU A 172 10.28 2.56 7.94
CA GLU A 172 10.59 2.87 9.34
C GLU A 172 9.89 1.91 10.31
N VAL A 173 8.61 1.64 10.07
CA VAL A 173 7.81 0.71 10.87
C VAL A 173 8.42 -0.70 10.83
N ALA A 174 8.89 -1.17 9.67
CA ALA A 174 9.54 -2.47 9.58
C ALA A 174 10.82 -2.55 10.44
N HIS A 175 11.65 -1.51 10.42
CA HIS A 175 12.90 -1.47 11.19
C HIS A 175 12.69 -1.33 12.70
N LEU A 176 11.58 -0.74 13.15
CA LEU A 176 11.27 -0.61 14.56
C LEU A 176 10.93 -1.95 15.24
N GLY A 177 10.63 -2.99 14.47
CA GLY A 177 10.21 -4.29 14.99
C GLY A 177 8.85 -4.19 15.67
N PHE A 178 7.79 -4.53 14.95
CA PHE A 178 6.49 -4.75 15.59
C PHE A 178 6.42 -6.21 16.02
N GLY A 179 6.67 -6.43 17.31
CA GLY A 179 6.45 -7.71 18.01
C GLY A 179 4.99 -7.89 18.42
#